data_AF-A0A3P7QTQ1-F1
#
_entry.id   AF-A0A3P7QTQ1-F1
#
_cell.length_a   1.000
_cell.length_b   1.000
_cell.length_c   1.000
_cell.angle_alpha   90.00
_cell.angle_beta   90.00
_cell.angle_gamma   90.00
#
_symmetry.space_group_name_H-M   'P 1'
#
loop_
_entity.id
_entity.type
_entity.pdbx_description
1 polymer ?
#
loop_
_entity_poly.entity_id
_entity_poly.type
_entity_poly.pdbx_seq_one_letter_code
_entity_poly.pdbx_strand_id
1 'polypeptide(L)'
;MARTHMYLVKVGVDPRRLRFRQHLGNEMAHYAQDCWDAEILTSYGWIECVGNADRSCYDLTQHSKTTNVKLTAEKKLPEPKSVNVVEAAPNMAVLGKEFKKDAKRIQAALAQLPEDQVEALEKELKANGSYKLKVDADEFKLTAAMITVKRTTKMVHVEEITPSVIEPSFGIGRVMYSFLALRPLVAPIKCSILPISANERLNPIIEAAREELARYDLTYRV
;
A
#
# COMPACT_ATOMS: atom_id res chain seq x y z
N MET A 1 -9.89 -1.22 -10.88
CA MET A 1 -11.14 -1.79 -11.42
C MET A 1 -11.33 -1.60 -12.93
N ALA A 2 -11.61 -0.42 -13.48
CA ALA A 2 -11.89 -0.29 -14.93
C ALA A 2 -10.74 -0.78 -15.84
N ARG A 3 -9.50 -0.43 -15.49
CA ARG A 3 -8.30 -0.94 -16.18
C ARG A 3 -8.13 -2.45 -16.03
N THR A 4 -8.48 -2.99 -14.86
CA THR A 4 -8.52 -4.44 -14.60
C THR A 4 -9.50 -5.14 -15.55
N HIS A 5 -10.72 -4.61 -15.68
CA HIS A 5 -11.72 -5.11 -16.63
C HIS A 5 -11.18 -5.07 -18.07
N MET A 6 -10.66 -3.92 -18.52
CA MET A 6 -10.10 -3.77 -19.86
C MET A 6 -8.98 -4.79 -20.13
N TYR A 7 -8.10 -5.01 -19.15
CA TYR A 7 -7.03 -6.01 -19.25
C TYR A 7 -7.60 -7.42 -19.41
N LEU A 8 -8.50 -7.85 -18.51
CA LEU A 8 -9.08 -9.20 -18.53
C LEU A 8 -9.79 -9.50 -19.84
N VAL A 9 -10.59 -8.55 -20.35
CA VAL A 9 -11.26 -8.68 -21.65
C VAL A 9 -10.25 -8.72 -22.80
N LYS A 10 -9.19 -7.90 -22.74
CA LYS A 10 -8.16 -7.86 -23.77
C LYS A 10 -7.37 -9.16 -23.87
N VAL A 11 -7.13 -9.85 -22.74
CA VAL A 11 -6.39 -11.13 -22.74
C VAL A 11 -7.25 -12.33 -23.09
N GLY A 12 -8.58 -12.24 -23.03
CA GLY A 12 -9.46 -13.31 -23.52
C GLY A 12 -10.66 -13.65 -22.63
N VAL A 13 -10.81 -13.02 -21.47
CA VAL A 13 -11.96 -13.29 -20.58
C VAL A 13 -13.26 -12.84 -21.23
N ASP A 14 -14.30 -13.67 -21.18
CA ASP A 14 -15.65 -13.33 -21.65
C ASP A 14 -16.26 -12.30 -20.68
N PRO A 15 -16.61 -11.08 -21.14
CA PRO A 15 -17.22 -10.05 -20.28
C PRO A 15 -18.52 -10.52 -19.58
N ARG A 16 -19.26 -11.46 -20.18
CA ARG A 16 -20.50 -12.02 -19.58
C ARG A 16 -20.22 -12.92 -18.38
N ARG A 17 -18.98 -13.38 -18.23
CA ARG A 17 -18.49 -14.25 -17.16
C ARG A 17 -17.57 -13.50 -16.20
N LEU A 18 -17.52 -12.18 -16.28
CA LEU A 18 -16.69 -11.33 -15.44
C LEU A 18 -17.59 -10.42 -14.61
N ARG A 19 -17.36 -10.39 -13.29
CA ARG A 19 -18.03 -9.43 -12.39
C ARG A 19 -17.04 -8.85 -11.40
N PHE A 20 -17.39 -7.71 -10.82
CA PHE A 20 -16.71 -7.16 -9.66
C PHE A 20 -17.60 -7.37 -8.43
N ARG A 21 -17.07 -8.02 -7.39
CA ARG A 21 -17.76 -8.25 -6.13
C ARG A 21 -17.05 -7.49 -5.03
N GLN A 22 -17.78 -6.63 -4.32
CA GLN A 22 -17.27 -5.98 -3.12
C GLN A 22 -17.22 -6.96 -1.95
N HIS A 23 -16.17 -6.87 -1.14
CA HIS A 23 -16.08 -7.60 0.12
C HIS A 23 -17.07 -7.03 1.14
N LEU A 24 -17.65 -7.92 1.94
CA LEU A 24 -18.42 -7.51 3.12
C LEU A 24 -17.47 -7.20 4.28
N GLY A 25 -17.95 -6.48 5.31
CA GLY A 25 -17.11 -6.08 6.45
C GLY A 25 -16.51 -7.26 7.24
N ASN A 26 -17.15 -8.44 7.21
CA ASN A 26 -16.66 -9.67 7.84
C ASN A 26 -15.68 -10.47 6.96
N GLU A 27 -15.52 -10.10 5.69
CA GLU A 27 -14.58 -10.71 4.74
C GLU A 27 -13.34 -9.84 4.53
N MET A 28 -13.42 -8.56 4.94
CA MET A 28 -12.36 -7.58 4.75
C MET A 28 -11.08 -8.02 5.45
N ALA A 29 -9.97 -7.97 4.71
CA ALA A 29 -8.66 -8.18 5.32
C ALA A 29 -8.39 -7.10 6.39
N HIS A 30 -7.70 -7.48 7.46
CA HIS A 30 -7.40 -6.57 8.58
C HIS A 30 -6.60 -5.31 8.19
N TYR A 31 -5.94 -5.34 7.04
CA TYR A 31 -5.16 -4.23 6.48
C TYR A 31 -5.94 -3.40 5.44
N ALA A 32 -7.14 -3.82 5.05
CA ALA A 32 -7.91 -3.19 3.98
C ALA A 32 -9.04 -2.32 4.55
N GLN A 33 -9.31 -1.19 3.89
CA GLN A 33 -10.45 -0.32 4.13
C GLN A 33 -11.63 -0.68 3.22
N ASP A 34 -11.34 -1.03 1.97
CA ASP A 34 -12.31 -1.54 1.01
C ASP A 34 -11.63 -2.55 0.07
N CYS A 35 -12.39 -3.46 -0.51
CA CYS A 35 -11.86 -4.45 -1.44
C CYS A 35 -12.90 -4.88 -2.47
N TRP A 36 -12.47 -4.91 -3.74
CA TRP A 36 -13.28 -5.37 -4.87
C TRP A 36 -12.55 -6.43 -5.66
N ASP A 37 -13.14 -7.62 -5.72
CA ASP A 37 -12.59 -8.74 -6.48
C ASP A 37 -13.17 -8.78 -7.89
N ALA A 38 -12.30 -8.87 -8.88
CA ALA A 38 -12.68 -9.33 -10.21
C ALA A 38 -12.81 -10.85 -10.17
N GLU A 39 -14.05 -11.32 -10.26
CA GLU A 39 -14.39 -12.74 -10.27
C GLU A 39 -14.72 -13.21 -11.68
N ILE A 40 -14.25 -14.41 -12.03
CA ILE A 40 -14.52 -15.02 -13.32
C ILE A 40 -15.33 -16.31 -13.10
N LEU A 41 -16.42 -16.47 -13.86
CA LEU A 41 -17.25 -17.66 -13.84
C LEU A 41 -16.58 -18.80 -14.62
N THR A 42 -16.24 -19.86 -13.90
CA THR A 42 -15.62 -21.09 -14.43
C THR A 42 -16.51 -22.31 -14.14
N SER A 43 -16.04 -23.51 -14.49
CA SER A 43 -16.70 -24.76 -14.10
C SER A 43 -16.76 -24.99 -12.58
N TYR A 44 -15.89 -24.31 -11.81
CA TYR A 44 -15.89 -24.35 -10.34
C TYR A 44 -16.76 -23.25 -9.71
N GLY A 45 -17.53 -22.53 -10.52
CA GLY A 45 -18.29 -21.35 -10.09
C GLY A 45 -17.47 -20.06 -10.23
N TRP A 46 -17.87 -19.04 -9.47
CA TRP A 46 -17.19 -17.74 -9.44
C TRP A 46 -15.92 -17.85 -8.61
N ILE A 47 -14.78 -17.60 -9.24
CA ILE A 47 -13.48 -17.60 -8.56
C ILE A 47 -12.86 -16.20 -8.63
N GLU A 48 -12.26 -15.77 -7.52
CA GLU A 48 -11.46 -14.55 -7.47
C GLU A 48 -10.21 -14.71 -8.33
N CYS A 49 -9.97 -13.75 -9.22
CA CYS A 49 -8.82 -13.72 -10.12
C CYS A 49 -7.99 -12.45 -9.99
N VAL A 50 -8.60 -11.33 -9.57
CA VAL A 50 -7.88 -10.10 -9.25
C VAL A 50 -8.53 -9.41 -8.05
N GLY A 51 -7.83 -9.33 -6.92
CA GLY A 51 -8.24 -8.51 -5.78
C GLY A 51 -7.82 -7.05 -5.98
N ASN A 52 -8.73 -6.08 -5.77
CA ASN A 52 -8.41 -4.65 -5.80
C ASN A 52 -8.66 -4.09 -4.39
N ALA A 53 -7.62 -4.07 -3.56
CA ALA A 53 -7.70 -3.64 -2.16
C ALA A 53 -7.29 -2.18 -1.99
N ASP A 54 -8.05 -1.41 -1.24
CA ASP A 54 -7.61 -0.15 -0.64
C ASP A 54 -6.99 -0.47 0.72
N ARG A 55 -5.66 -0.38 0.81
CA ARG A 55 -4.89 -0.65 2.03
C ARG A 55 -4.63 0.61 2.85
N SER A 56 -5.15 1.75 2.37
CA SER A 56 -4.89 3.07 2.90
C SER A 56 -3.39 3.23 3.22
N CYS A 57 -3.07 3.64 4.44
CA CYS A 57 -1.71 3.84 4.90
C CYS A 57 -1.20 2.69 5.79
N TYR A 58 -1.89 1.54 5.83
CA TYR A 58 -1.63 0.49 6.82
C TYR A 58 -0.18 -0.01 6.77
N ASP A 59 0.29 -0.42 5.59
CA ASP A 59 1.61 -1.05 5.44
C ASP A 59 2.76 -0.10 5.78
N LEU A 60 2.71 1.11 5.23
CA LEU A 60 3.73 2.13 5.48
C LEU A 60 3.77 2.51 6.95
N THR A 61 2.61 2.60 7.60
CA THR A 61 2.51 2.90 9.03
C THR A 61 3.09 1.78 9.88
N GLN A 62 2.75 0.52 9.60
CA GLN A 62 3.26 -0.63 10.35
C GLN A 62 4.77 -0.79 10.16
N HIS A 63 5.26 -0.74 8.92
CA HIS A 63 6.69 -0.81 8.63
C HIS A 63 7.47 0.35 9.26
N SER A 64 6.93 1.57 9.22
CA SER A 64 7.59 2.73 9.82
C SER A 64 7.69 2.60 11.34
N LYS A 65 6.63 2.12 12.00
CA LYS A 65 6.62 1.86 13.45
C LYS A 65 7.63 0.79 13.86
N THR A 66 7.73 -0.31 13.13
CA THR A 66 8.63 -1.41 13.48
C THR A 66 10.09 -1.08 13.20
N THR A 67 10.38 -0.42 12.08
CA THR A 67 11.77 -0.15 11.65
C THR A 67 12.33 1.16 12.19
N ASN A 68 11.49 2.03 12.74
CA ASN A 68 11.82 3.44 13.05
C ASN A 68 12.36 4.21 11.83
N VAL A 69 12.07 3.75 10.62
CA VAL A 69 12.37 4.45 9.37
C VAL A 69 11.12 5.15 8.88
N LYS A 70 11.27 6.42 8.54
CA LYS A 70 10.16 7.25 8.09
C LYS A 70 9.80 6.94 6.64
N LEU A 71 8.55 6.55 6.39
CA LEU A 71 8.03 6.18 5.07
C LEU A 71 6.91 7.15 4.63
N THR A 72 7.25 8.41 4.47
CA THR A 72 6.33 9.50 4.12
C THR A 72 6.77 10.21 2.85
N ALA A 73 5.82 10.88 2.19
CA ALA A 73 6.08 11.79 1.08
C ALA A 73 5.90 13.24 1.53
N GLU A 74 6.61 14.16 0.89
CA GLU A 74 6.47 15.59 1.14
C GLU A 74 5.77 16.26 -0.05
N LYS A 75 4.74 17.04 0.25
CA LYS A 75 4.01 17.87 -0.71
C LYS A 75 4.27 19.33 -0.39
N LYS A 76 4.85 20.08 -1.33
CA LYS A 76 5.01 21.53 -1.18
C LYS A 76 3.65 22.20 -1.05
N LEU A 77 3.52 23.06 -0.05
CA LEU A 77 2.33 23.90 0.09
C LEU A 77 2.38 25.01 -0.96
N PRO A 78 1.22 25.42 -1.53
CA PRO A 78 1.17 26.56 -2.45
C PRO A 78 1.71 27.85 -1.81
N GLU A 79 1.41 28.04 -0.52
CA GLU A 79 1.91 29.13 0.30
C GLU A 79 2.35 28.59 1.67
N PRO A 80 3.42 29.15 2.29
CA PRO A 80 3.85 28.74 3.61
C PRO A 80 2.75 28.96 4.66
N LYS A 81 2.49 27.93 5.48
CA LYS A 81 1.51 28.03 6.57
C LYS A 81 2.24 28.26 7.88
N SER A 82 1.78 29.26 8.63
CA SER A 82 2.21 29.52 9.99
C SER A 82 1.41 28.65 10.95
N VAL A 83 2.02 27.61 11.50
CA VAL A 83 1.37 26.68 12.42
C VAL A 83 1.86 26.97 13.83
N ASN A 84 0.93 27.23 14.75
CA ASN A 84 1.24 27.30 16.17
C ASN A 84 1.42 25.87 16.66
N VAL A 85 2.60 25.56 17.17
CA VAL A 85 2.93 24.24 17.67
C VAL A 85 3.09 24.32 19.19
N VAL A 86 2.28 23.53 19.90
CA VAL A 86 2.35 23.39 21.35
C VAL A 86 3.06 22.08 21.70
N GLU A 87 4.34 22.17 22.08
CA GLU A 87 5.17 21.01 22.41
C GLU A 87 5.49 20.98 23.92
N ALA A 88 5.35 19.79 24.53
CA ALA A 88 5.88 19.54 25.87
C ALA A 88 7.40 19.34 25.77
N ALA A 89 8.18 20.29 26.27
CA ALA A 89 9.65 20.22 26.28
C ALA A 89 10.13 19.60 27.62
N PRO A 90 10.57 18.33 27.63
CA PRO A 90 11.11 17.69 28.83
C PRO A 90 12.50 18.23 29.20
N ASN A 91 12.73 18.47 30.48
CA ASN A 91 14.04 18.77 31.04
C ASN A 91 14.80 17.47 31.35
N MET A 92 15.61 17.02 30.39
CA MET A 92 16.33 15.74 30.48
C MET A 92 17.30 15.65 31.67
N ALA A 93 17.80 16.78 32.21
CA ALA A 93 18.68 16.76 33.37
C ALA A 93 17.93 16.38 34.67
N VAL A 94 16.68 16.81 34.81
CA VAL A 94 15.82 16.49 35.96
C VAL A 94 15.17 15.13 35.77
N LEU A 95 14.61 14.87 34.57
CA LEU A 95 14.01 13.59 34.20
C LEU A 95 15.00 12.42 34.30
N GLY A 96 16.25 12.63 33.85
CA GLY A 96 17.30 11.61 33.93
C GLY A 96 17.76 11.30 35.35
N LYS A 97 17.73 12.28 36.26
CA LYS A 97 18.07 12.06 37.67
C LYS A 97 16.98 11.28 38.40
N GLU A 98 15.71 11.60 38.14
CA GLU A 98 14.56 10.98 38.81
C GLU A 98 14.25 9.58 38.25
N PHE A 99 14.13 9.46 36.93
CA PHE A 99 13.60 8.25 36.27
C PHE A 99 14.67 7.39 35.58
N LYS A 100 15.94 7.83 35.53
CA LYS A 100 17.08 7.08 35.00
C LYS A 100 16.80 6.43 33.63
N LYS A 101 16.65 5.10 33.59
CA LYS A 101 16.40 4.31 32.37
C LYS A 101 15.05 4.63 31.71
N ASP A 102 14.07 5.06 32.49
CA ASP A 102 12.71 5.35 32.02
C ASP A 102 12.57 6.77 31.47
N ALA A 103 13.56 7.65 31.67
CA ALA A 103 13.55 9.01 31.13
C ALA A 103 13.42 9.05 29.60
N LYS A 104 14.04 8.10 28.89
CA LYS A 104 13.90 7.97 27.42
C LYS A 104 12.50 7.52 27.00
N ARG A 105 11.87 6.63 27.77
CA ARG A 105 10.49 6.17 27.52
C ARG A 105 9.50 7.33 27.69
N ILE A 106 9.65 8.10 28.77
CA ILE A 106 8.83 9.29 29.04
C ILE A 106 9.04 10.35 27.95
N GLN A 107 10.28 10.61 27.52
CA GLN A 107 10.56 11.54 26.42
C GLN A 107 9.85 11.14 25.12
N ALA A 108 9.94 9.86 24.74
CA ALA A 108 9.28 9.35 23.54
C ALA A 108 7.76 9.48 23.63
N ALA A 109 7.17 9.19 24.80
CA ALA A 109 5.73 9.35 25.03
C ALA A 109 5.30 10.82 24.97
N LEU A 110 6.03 11.74 25.58
CA LEU A 110 5.73 13.19 25.54
C LEU A 110 5.81 13.76 24.12
N ALA A 111 6.72 13.26 23.29
CA ALA A 111 6.87 13.69 21.90
C ALA A 111 5.72 13.20 20.99
N GLN A 112 4.97 12.18 21.42
CA GLN A 112 3.84 11.61 20.67
C GLN A 112 2.47 12.11 21.16
N LEU A 113 2.43 12.98 22.17
CA LEU A 113 1.16 13.52 22.69
C LEU A 113 0.52 14.49 21.69
N PRO A 114 -0.79 14.38 21.44
CA PRO A 114 -1.53 15.35 20.65
C PRO A 114 -1.71 16.69 21.40
N GLU A 115 -1.94 17.79 20.67
CA GLU A 115 -1.97 19.16 21.24
C GLU A 115 -3.00 19.32 22.36
N ASP A 116 -4.17 18.70 22.23
CA ASP A 116 -5.24 18.70 23.23
C ASP A 116 -4.77 18.10 24.57
N GLN A 117 -3.97 17.03 24.53
CA GLN A 117 -3.39 16.42 25.72
C GLN A 117 -2.23 17.25 26.30
N VAL A 118 -1.46 17.94 25.46
CA VAL A 118 -0.40 18.85 25.94
C VAL A 118 -1.02 20.05 26.68
N GLU A 119 -2.16 20.57 26.20
CA GLU A 119 -2.90 21.63 26.90
C GLU A 119 -3.52 21.13 28.21
N ALA A 120 -4.07 19.91 28.22
CA ALA A 120 -4.58 19.28 29.44
C ALA A 120 -3.45 19.10 30.48
N LEU A 121 -2.27 18.64 30.04
CA LEU A 121 -1.07 18.52 30.86
C LEU A 121 -0.65 19.87 31.44
N GLU A 122 -0.68 20.96 30.67
CA GLU A 122 -0.36 22.29 31.17
C GLU A 122 -1.33 22.74 32.27
N LYS A 123 -2.63 22.52 32.06
CA LYS A 123 -3.68 22.88 33.02
C LYS A 123 -3.54 22.09 34.32
N GLU A 124 -3.31 20.79 34.23
CA GLU A 124 -3.18 19.91 35.39
C GLU A 124 -1.90 20.17 36.18
N LEU A 125 -0.78 20.48 35.51
CA LEU A 125 0.45 20.92 36.18
C LEU A 125 0.27 22.23 36.95
N LYS A 126 -0.52 23.17 36.43
CA LYS A 126 -0.81 24.44 37.13
C LYS A 126 -1.79 24.27 38.29
N ALA A 127 -2.77 23.37 38.17
CA ALA A 127 -3.79 23.15 39.19
C ALA A 127 -3.30 22.28 40.35
N ASN A 128 -2.66 21.14 40.02
CA ASN A 128 -2.34 20.09 40.99
C ASN A 128 -0.83 19.94 41.24
N GLY A 129 0.02 20.67 40.52
CA GLY A 129 1.48 20.60 40.64
C GLY A 129 2.13 19.32 40.07
N SER A 130 1.33 18.36 39.63
CA SER A 130 1.81 17.11 39.00
C SER A 130 0.83 16.53 37.99
N TYR A 131 1.35 15.93 36.94
CA TYR A 131 0.60 15.21 35.90
C TYR A 131 1.00 13.73 35.90
N LYS A 132 0.03 12.83 35.78
CA LYS A 132 0.28 11.39 35.71
C LYS A 132 0.30 10.95 34.25
N LEU A 133 1.49 10.68 33.72
CA LEU A 133 1.63 10.14 32.37
C LEU A 133 1.66 8.62 32.43
N LYS A 134 0.69 7.99 31.76
CA LYS A 134 0.68 6.55 31.56
C LYS A 134 1.50 6.19 30.33
N VAL A 135 2.57 5.41 30.51
CA VAL A 135 3.38 4.87 29.41
C VAL A 135 3.38 3.36 29.56
N ASP A 136 2.78 2.66 28.60
CA ASP A 136 2.53 1.21 28.65
C ASP A 136 1.71 0.78 29.88
N ALA A 137 2.31 0.00 30.79
CA ALA A 137 1.73 -0.46 32.04
C ALA A 137 2.13 0.42 33.25
N ASP A 138 3.06 1.35 33.07
CA ASP A 138 3.65 2.15 34.15
C ASP A 138 3.02 3.56 34.20
N GLU A 139 2.87 4.11 35.41
CA GLU A 139 2.39 5.47 35.64
C GLU A 139 3.51 6.33 36.22
N PHE A 140 3.87 7.41 35.51
CA PHE A 140 4.95 8.32 35.89
C PHE A 140 4.39 9.67 36.35
N LYS A 141 4.81 10.11 37.54
CA LYS A 141 4.41 11.41 38.09
C LYS A 141 5.36 12.51 37.61
N LEU A 142 4.88 13.38 36.74
CA LEU A 142 5.65 14.47 36.15
C LEU A 142 5.32 15.78 36.87
N THR A 143 6.31 16.63 37.09
CA THR A 143 6.17 17.92 37.78
C THR A 143 6.55 19.08 36.88
N ALA A 144 6.21 20.31 37.27
CA ALA A 144 6.53 21.52 36.49
C ALA A 144 8.05 21.77 36.32
N ALA A 145 8.89 21.21 37.19
CA ALA A 145 10.35 21.26 37.04
C ALA A 145 10.88 20.30 35.96
N MET A 146 10.10 19.28 35.61
CA MET A 146 10.47 18.24 34.65
C MET A 146 10.00 18.55 33.23
N ILE A 147 8.93 19.33 33.07
CA ILE A 147 8.31 19.61 31.76
C ILE A 147 7.92 21.08 31.67
N THR A 148 8.33 21.71 30.58
CA THR A 148 7.88 23.06 30.21
C THR A 148 7.10 22.98 28.90
N VAL A 149 5.90 23.55 28.88
CA VAL A 149 5.13 23.67 27.62
C VAL A 149 5.65 24.87 26.84
N LYS A 150 6.09 24.64 25.60
CA LYS A 150 6.55 25.70 24.69
C LYS A 150 5.55 25.88 23.56
N ARG A 151 5.07 27.10 23.38
CA ARG A 151 4.27 27.52 22.23
C ARG A 151 5.19 28.23 21.24
N THR A 152 5.38 27.64 20.07
CA THR A 152 6.23 28.22 19.02
C THR A 152 5.47 28.25 17.71
N THR A 153 5.56 29.36 16.99
CA THR A 153 5.03 29.48 15.64
C THR A 153 6.09 28.98 14.65
N LYS A 154 5.82 27.91 13.93
CA LYS A 154 6.71 27.35 12.90
C LYS A 154 6.11 27.62 11.51
N MET A 155 6.94 28.17 10.62
CA MET A 155 6.61 28.31 9.19
C MET A 155 6.82 26.96 8.50
N VAL A 156 5.73 26.37 8.02
CA VAL A 156 5.74 25.07 7.34
C VAL A 156 5.62 25.32 5.84
N HIS A 157 6.61 24.86 5.08
CA HIS A 157 6.66 24.97 3.61
C HIS A 157 6.19 23.69 2.91
N VAL A 158 6.22 22.56 3.60
CA VAL A 158 5.87 21.24 3.08
C VAL A 158 4.90 20.56 4.03
N GLU A 159 3.90 19.91 3.46
CA GLU A 159 3.00 19.01 4.16
C GLU A 159 3.53 17.58 4.01
N GLU A 160 3.63 16.88 5.13
CA GLU A 160 4.00 15.49 5.13
C GLU A 160 2.76 14.60 5.05
N ILE A 161 2.82 13.61 4.17
CA ILE A 161 1.69 12.73 3.89
C ILE A 161 2.19 11.29 3.89
N THR A 162 1.51 10.40 4.60
CA THR A 162 1.66 8.95 4.42
C THR A 162 0.80 8.54 3.22
N PRO A 163 1.38 8.03 2.12
CA PRO A 163 0.61 7.70 0.92
C PRO A 163 -0.41 6.59 1.18
N SER A 164 -1.62 6.77 0.64
CA SER A 164 -2.62 5.72 0.52
C SER A 164 -2.25 4.75 -0.60
N VAL A 165 -2.42 3.44 -0.37
CA VAL A 165 -2.04 2.38 -1.31
C VAL A 165 -3.30 1.66 -1.83
N ILE A 166 -3.49 1.69 -3.15
CA ILE A 166 -4.44 0.83 -3.86
C ILE A 166 -3.66 -0.31 -4.50
N GLU A 167 -3.98 -1.54 -4.14
CA GLU A 167 -3.30 -2.75 -4.60
C GLU A 167 -4.22 -3.58 -5.51
N PRO A 168 -4.00 -3.56 -6.83
CA PRO A 168 -4.54 -4.57 -7.74
C PRO A 168 -3.62 -5.79 -7.80
N SER A 169 -4.02 -6.89 -7.18
CA SER A 169 -3.27 -8.16 -7.11
C SER A 169 -3.83 -9.17 -8.11
N PHE A 170 -3.01 -9.58 -9.08
CA PHE A 170 -3.44 -10.45 -10.18
C PHE A 170 -3.00 -11.91 -9.98
N GLY A 171 -3.97 -12.80 -9.80
CA GLY A 171 -3.75 -14.24 -9.80
C GLY A 171 -3.56 -14.78 -11.22
N ILE A 172 -2.39 -14.57 -11.83
CA ILE A 172 -2.12 -14.90 -13.25
C ILE A 172 -2.45 -16.36 -13.58
N GLY A 173 -2.18 -17.31 -12.69
CA GLY A 173 -2.55 -18.72 -12.88
C GLY A 173 -4.06 -18.93 -13.03
N ARG A 174 -4.86 -18.26 -12.19
CA ARG A 174 -6.33 -18.34 -12.25
C ARG A 174 -6.88 -17.61 -13.47
N VAL A 175 -6.30 -16.47 -13.82
CA VAL A 175 -6.63 -15.75 -15.07
C VAL A 175 -6.37 -16.63 -16.28
N MET A 176 -5.21 -17.28 -16.37
CA MET A 176 -4.88 -18.20 -17.47
C MET A 176 -5.82 -19.41 -17.51
N TYR A 177 -6.14 -20.00 -16.36
CA TYR A 177 -7.08 -21.11 -16.27
C TYR A 177 -8.48 -20.75 -16.80
N SER A 178 -8.89 -19.48 -16.66
CA SER A 178 -10.19 -19.02 -17.15
C SER A 178 -10.30 -18.90 -18.68
N PHE A 179 -9.18 -19.01 -19.42
CA PHE A 179 -9.19 -18.92 -20.87
C PHE A 179 -9.75 -20.20 -21.51
N LEU A 180 -10.85 -20.07 -22.24
CA LEU A 180 -11.37 -21.16 -23.09
C LEU A 180 -10.74 -21.16 -24.48
N ALA A 181 -10.32 -19.99 -24.96
CA ALA A 181 -9.64 -19.80 -26.23
C ALA A 181 -8.64 -18.65 -26.11
N LEU A 182 -7.44 -18.84 -26.64
CA LEU A 182 -6.40 -17.82 -26.60
C LEU A 182 -6.62 -16.83 -27.74
N ARG A 183 -6.68 -15.53 -27.40
CA ARG A 183 -6.67 -14.48 -28.42
C ARG A 183 -5.31 -14.45 -29.12
N PRO A 184 -5.23 -14.04 -30.41
CA PRO A 184 -3.96 -13.95 -31.13
C PRO A 184 -2.87 -13.19 -30.39
N LEU A 185 -3.26 -12.15 -29.63
CA LEU A 185 -2.35 -11.36 -28.78
C LEU A 185 -1.58 -12.22 -27.77
N VAL A 186 -2.25 -13.19 -27.13
CA VAL A 186 -1.68 -14.01 -26.03
C VAL A 186 -1.36 -15.45 -26.45
N ALA A 187 -1.73 -15.87 -27.66
CA ALA A 187 -1.41 -17.20 -28.18
C ALA A 187 0.12 -17.44 -28.20
N PRO A 188 0.65 -18.53 -27.61
CA PRO A 188 2.09 -18.77 -27.57
C PRO A 188 2.74 -18.92 -28.95
N ILE A 189 2.00 -19.54 -29.89
CA ILE A 189 2.39 -19.73 -31.28
C ILE A 189 1.42 -18.92 -32.13
N LYS A 190 1.92 -18.00 -32.95
CA LYS A 190 1.10 -17.14 -33.81
C LYS A 190 0.74 -17.82 -35.12
N CYS A 191 1.62 -18.67 -35.64
CA CYS A 191 1.45 -19.31 -36.94
C CYS A 191 1.91 -20.77 -36.91
N SER A 192 1.23 -21.63 -37.67
CA SER A 192 1.65 -23.01 -37.94
C SER A 192 1.89 -23.18 -39.44
N ILE A 193 3.06 -23.65 -39.82
CA ILE A 193 3.41 -23.96 -41.21
C ILE A 193 3.14 -25.45 -41.43
N LEU A 194 2.05 -25.77 -42.14
CA LEU A 194 1.61 -27.16 -42.31
C LEU A 194 1.78 -27.59 -43.77
N PRO A 195 2.85 -28.33 -44.14
CA PRO A 195 2.99 -28.84 -45.48
C PRO A 195 1.95 -29.94 -45.74
N ILE A 196 1.37 -29.95 -46.94
CA ILE A 196 0.32 -30.92 -47.31
C ILE A 196 0.86 -32.37 -47.40
N SER A 197 2.16 -32.55 -47.51
CA SER A 197 2.83 -33.86 -47.52
C SER A 197 4.30 -33.73 -47.10
N ALA A 198 4.95 -34.84 -46.80
CA ALA A 198 6.40 -34.89 -46.51
C ALA A 198 7.29 -34.79 -47.78
N ASN A 199 6.75 -34.30 -48.90
CA ASN A 199 7.51 -34.20 -50.14
C ASN A 199 8.58 -33.11 -50.03
N GLU A 200 9.85 -33.47 -50.24
CA GLU A 200 11.00 -32.57 -50.13
C GLU A 200 10.93 -31.35 -51.06
N ARG A 201 10.15 -31.42 -52.14
CA ARG A 201 9.88 -30.27 -53.03
C ARG A 201 9.22 -29.10 -52.31
N LEU A 202 8.60 -29.32 -51.15
CA LEU A 202 7.99 -28.28 -50.34
C LEU A 202 8.98 -27.59 -49.40
N ASN A 203 10.17 -28.16 -49.15
CA ASN A 203 11.16 -27.61 -48.22
C ASN A 203 11.55 -26.15 -48.53
N PRO A 204 11.81 -25.75 -49.79
CA PRO A 204 12.14 -24.36 -50.10
C PRO A 204 11.01 -23.39 -49.75
N ILE A 205 9.75 -23.82 -49.88
CA ILE A 205 8.57 -23.00 -49.56
C ILE A 205 8.41 -22.88 -48.04
N ILE A 206 8.65 -23.97 -47.30
CA ILE A 206 8.64 -23.97 -45.83
C ILE A 206 9.71 -23.01 -45.31
N GLU A 207 10.95 -23.08 -45.80
CA GLU A 207 12.03 -22.18 -45.36
C GLU A 207 11.74 -20.72 -45.70
N ALA A 208 11.22 -20.41 -46.90
CA ALA A 208 10.80 -19.06 -47.24
C ALA A 208 9.72 -18.51 -46.28
N ALA A 209 8.75 -19.34 -45.88
CA ALA A 209 7.74 -18.95 -44.90
C ALA A 209 8.34 -18.74 -43.50
N ARG A 210 9.32 -19.54 -43.09
CA ARG A 210 10.04 -19.38 -41.82
C ARG A 210 10.82 -18.07 -41.76
N GLU A 211 11.52 -17.72 -42.84
CA GLU A 211 12.28 -16.47 -42.94
C GLU A 211 11.36 -15.25 -42.84
N GLU A 212 10.23 -15.24 -43.57
CA GLU A 212 9.27 -14.13 -43.50
C GLU A 212 8.62 -14.03 -42.11
N LEU A 213 8.22 -15.14 -41.48
CA LEU A 213 7.67 -15.08 -40.12
C LEU A 213 8.71 -14.60 -39.09
N ALA A 214 9.97 -15.02 -39.23
CA ALA A 214 11.06 -14.56 -38.37
C ALA A 214 11.34 -13.06 -38.55
N ARG A 215 11.22 -12.54 -39.78
CA ARG A 215 11.38 -11.11 -40.09
C ARG A 215 10.41 -10.21 -39.31
N TYR A 216 9.23 -10.73 -38.97
CA TYR A 216 8.20 -10.02 -38.19
C TYR A 216 8.18 -10.41 -36.70
N ASP A 217 9.19 -11.13 -36.21
CA ASP A 217 9.26 -11.65 -34.83
C ASP A 217 8.01 -12.47 -34.42
N LEU A 218 7.39 -13.15 -35.38
CA LEU A 218 6.23 -13.99 -35.13
C LEU A 218 6.68 -15.36 -34.64
N THR A 219 6.12 -15.83 -33.52
CA THR A 219 6.35 -17.21 -33.07
C THR A 219 5.63 -18.18 -33.98
N TYR A 220 6.34 -19.22 -34.44
CA TYR A 220 5.78 -20.22 -35.34
C TYR A 220 6.22 -21.64 -35.00
N ARG A 221 5.49 -22.63 -35.54
CA ARG A 221 5.89 -24.03 -35.60
C ARG A 221 5.69 -24.59 -37.01
N VAL A 222 6.53 -25.55 -37.39
CA VAL A 222 6.39 -26.37 -38.60
C VAL A 222 5.86 -27.74 -38.18
#